data_AF-A0A832LUK2-F1
#
_entry.id   AF-A0A832LUK2-F1
#
_cell.length_a   1.000
_cell.length_b   1.000
_cell.length_c   1.000
_cell.angle_alpha   90.00
_cell.angle_beta   90.00
_cell.angle_gamma   90.00
#
_symmetry.space_group_name_H-M   'P 1'
#
loop_
_entity.id
_entity.type
_entity.pdbx_description
1 polymer ?
#
loop_
_entity_poly.entity_id
_entity_poly.type
_entity_poly.pdbx_seq_one_letter_code
_entity_poly.pdbx_strand_id
1 'polypeptide(L)' 'MFKEETEKRFKGLTEKLKEKNLKACLISSTLNIYYFTGLWVKGLLLVSERPILFLKRPMLTLEPGISLEI' A
#
# COMPACT_ATOMS: atom_id res chain seq x y z
N MET A 1 -14.23 1.10 -14.57
CA MET A 1 -13.74 2.49 -14.43
C MET A 1 -12.59 2.61 -13.43
N PHE A 2 -12.75 2.29 -12.14
CA PHE A 2 -11.66 2.42 -11.13
C PHE A 2 -10.40 1.56 -11.38
N LYS A 3 -10.58 0.35 -11.95
CA LYS A 3 -9.49 -0.60 -12.18
C LYS A 3 -8.51 -0.11 -13.26
N GLU A 4 -9.01 0.37 -14.39
CA GLU A 4 -8.18 0.88 -15.49
C GLU A 4 -7.35 2.10 -15.09
N GLU A 5 -7.91 2.99 -14.25
CA GLU A 5 -7.20 4.17 -13.79
C GLU A 5 -6.06 3.79 -12.83
N THR A 6 -6.31 2.83 -11.95
CA THR A 6 -5.31 2.28 -11.03
C THR A 6 -4.16 1.62 -11.80
N GLU A 7 -4.48 0.81 -12.80
CA GLU A 7 -3.48 0.16 -13.68
C GLU A 7 -2.63 1.19 -14.42
N LYS A 8 -3.23 2.26 -14.95
CA LYS A 8 -2.50 3.37 -15.59
C LYS A 8 -1.51 4.04 -14.63
N ARG A 9 -1.92 4.28 -13.38
CA ARG A 9 -1.05 4.90 -12.35
C ARG A 9 0.15 4.00 -12.04
N PHE A 10 -0.07 2.71 -11.82
CA PHE A 10 1.02 1.75 -11.58
C PHE A 10 1.95 1.62 -12.78
N LYS A 11 1.42 1.61 -14.00
CA LYS A 11 2.23 1.57 -15.22
C LYS A 11 3.16 2.78 -15.32
N GLY A 12 2.62 3.99 -15.16
CA GLY A 12 3.42 5.21 -15.21
C GLY A 12 4.50 5.28 -14.13
N LEU A 13 4.18 4.85 -12.90
CA LEU A 13 5.18 4.77 -11.83
C LEU A 13 6.28 3.75 -12.15
N THR A 14 5.92 2.58 -12.67
CA THR A 14 6.88 1.53 -13.05
C THR A 14 7.82 1.99 -14.16
N GLU A 15 7.31 2.71 -15.15
CA GLU A 15 8.13 3.33 -16.21
C GLU A 15 9.12 4.34 -15.61
N LYS A 16 8.68 5.19 -14.68
CA LYS A 16 9.56 6.15 -13.98
C LYS A 16 10.63 5.48 -13.12
N LEU A 17 10.33 4.32 -12.52
CA LEU A 17 11.33 3.53 -11.80
C LEU A 17 12.39 2.98 -12.76
N LYS A 18 11.98 2.46 -13.92
CA LYS A 18 12.90 1.97 -14.97
C LYS A 18 13.82 3.08 -15.49
N GLU A 19 13.27 4.27 -15.78
CA GLU A 19 14.06 5.45 -16.18
C GLU A 19 15.17 5.80 -15.17
N LYS A 20 14.94 5.50 -13.88
CA LYS A 20 15.88 5.78 -12.78
C LYS A 20 16.75 4.59 -12.39
N ASN A 21 16.72 3.49 -13.15
CA ASN A 21 17.42 2.25 -12.80
C ASN A 21 17.01 1.70 -11.41
N LEU A 22 15.77 1.95 -10.98
CA LEU A 22 15.22 1.47 -9.72
C LEU A 22 14.34 0.23 -9.96
N LYS A 23 14.55 -0.81 -9.14
CA LYS A 23 13.75 -2.05 -9.21
C LYS A 23 12.40 -1.94 -8.50
N ALA A 24 12.32 -1.10 -7.49
CA ALA A 24 11.13 -0.93 -6.67
C ALA A 24 11.16 0.43 -5.95
N CYS A 25 10.00 0.86 -5.44
CA CYS A 25 9.92 1.95 -4.46
C CYS A 25 8.97 1.60 -3.33
N LEU A 26 9.19 2.25 -2.18
CA LEU A 26 8.34 2.12 -1.01
C LEU A 26 7.57 3.42 -0.80
N ILE A 27 6.24 3.34 -0.73
CA ILE A 27 5.34 4.46 -0.53
C ILE A 27 4.77 4.38 0.88
N SER A 28 5.06 5.38 1.71
CA SER A 28 4.58 5.49 3.09
C SER A 28 3.49 6.56 3.30
N SER A 29 3.30 7.45 2.32
CA SER A 29 2.25 8.46 2.37
C SER A 29 0.87 7.83 2.18
N THR A 30 -0.03 8.02 3.16
CA THR A 30 -1.43 7.56 3.07
C THR A 30 -2.15 8.11 1.84
N LEU A 31 -1.88 9.37 1.47
CA LEU A 31 -2.49 9.97 0.29
C LEU A 31 -2.02 9.30 -1.00
N ASN A 32 -0.73 8.96 -1.09
CA ASN A 32 -0.20 8.23 -2.24
C ASN A 32 -0.69 6.78 -2.26
N ILE A 33 -0.80 6.12 -1.10
CA ILE A 33 -1.38 4.77 -1.01
C ILE A 33 -2.83 4.80 -1.52
N TYR A 34 -3.63 5.78 -1.09
CA TYR A 34 -4.99 5.96 -1.59
C TYR A 34 -5.01 6.23 -3.10
N TYR A 35 -4.12 7.09 -3.60
CA TYR A 35 -3.99 7.34 -5.04
C TYR A 35 -3.70 6.06 -5.84
N PHE A 36 -2.82 5.19 -5.37
CA PHE A 36 -2.46 3.97 -6.10
C PHE A 36 -3.41 2.80 -5.87
N THR A 37 -4.12 2.74 -4.74
CA THR A 37 -4.89 1.53 -4.37
C THR A 37 -6.39 1.78 -4.19
N GLY A 38 -6.81 3.04 -4.07
CA GLY A 38 -8.15 3.42 -3.63
C GLY A 38 -8.43 3.13 -2.15
N LEU A 39 -7.46 2.62 -1.39
CA LEU A 39 -7.62 2.24 0.01
C LEU A 39 -7.12 3.35 0.94
N TRP A 40 -7.99 3.81 1.83
CA TRP A 40 -7.63 4.78 2.86
C TRP A 40 -7.07 4.07 4.10
N VAL A 41 -5.79 3.75 4.05
CA VAL A 41 -5.12 2.90 5.06
C VAL A 41 -3.78 3.48 5.50
N LYS A 42 -3.42 3.22 6.76
CA LYS A 42 -2.05 3.44 7.26
C LYS A 42 -1.24 2.18 7.01
N GLY A 43 -0.16 2.31 6.25
CA GLY A 43 0.65 1.18 5.83
C GLY A 43 1.83 1.59 4.97
N LEU A 44 2.41 0.62 4.31
CA LEU A 44 3.47 0.80 3.31
C LEU A 44 3.06 0.09 2.03
N LEU A 45 3.20 0.73 0.88
CA LEU A 45 3.00 0.12 -0.43
C LEU A 45 4.35 -0.04 -1.12
N LEU A 46 4.78 -1.28 -1.31
CA LEU A 46 5.92 -1.62 -2.15
C LEU A 46 5.45 -1.74 -3.59
N VAL A 47 5.93 -0.85 -4.46
CA VAL A 47 5.69 -0.93 -5.90
C VAL A 47 6.89 -1.57 -6.55
N SER A 48 6.67 -2.74 -7.15
CA SER A 48 7.62 -3.51 -7.94
C SER A 48 6.85 -4.15 -9.12
N GLU A 49 7.41 -5.15 -9.79
CA GLU A 49 6.67 -5.97 -10.76
C GLU A 49 5.36 -6.54 -10.19
N ARG A 50 5.33 -6.80 -8.88
CA ARG A 50 4.12 -7.16 -8.13
C ARG A 50 3.95 -6.20 -6.95
N PRO A 51 2.90 -5.35 -6.94
CA PRO A 51 2.64 -4.46 -5.82
C PRO A 51 2.29 -5.24 -4.55
N ILE A 52 2.85 -4.83 -3.41
CA ILE A 52 2.56 -5.41 -2.08
C ILE A 52 2.16 -4.30 -1.12
N LEU A 53 0.99 -4.45 -0.50
CA LEU A 53 0.49 -3.53 0.53
C LEU A 53 0.69 -4.14 1.92
N PHE A 54 1.55 -3.52 2.72
CA PHE A 54 1.75 -3.85 4.12
C PHE A 54 0.82 -3.00 4.98
N LEU A 55 -0.08 -3.66 5.71
CA LEU A 55 -1.00 -3.01 6.63
C LEU A 55 -0.56 -3.29 8.06
N LYS A 56 -0.51 -2.26 8.89
CA LYS A 56 -0.42 -2.46 10.34
C LYS A 56 -1.82 -2.81 10.81
N ARG A 57 -2.06 -4.10 11.15
CA ARG A 57 -3.26 -4.43 11.92
C ARG A 57 -3.17 -3.69 13.25
N PRO A 58 -4.26 -3.06 13.73
CA PRO A 58 -4.29 -2.66 15.12
C PRO A 58 -4.00 -3.91 15.95
N MET A 59 -2.90 -3.90 16.70
CA MET A 59 -2.84 -4.79 17.84
C MET A 59 -3.95 -4.27 18.75
N LEU A 60 -5.03 -5.04 18.87
CA LEU A 60 -5.90 -4.91 20.03
C LEU A 60 -4.95 -5.02 21.21
N THR A 61 -4.63 -3.88 21.80
CA THR A 61 -4.01 -3.85 23.11
C THR A 61 -5.14 -4.35 23.98
N LEU A 62 -5.21 -5.67 24.16
CA LEU A 62 -5.98 -6.24 25.24
C LEU A 62 -5.32 -5.61 26.45
N GLU A 63 -5.99 -4.63 27.05
CA GLU A 63 -5.63 -4.24 28.42
C GLU A 63 -5.56 -5.55 29.21
N PRO A 64 -4.50 -5.76 30.02
CA PRO A 64 -4.37 -6.99 30.80
C PRO A 64 -5.64 -7.18 31.63
N GLY A 65 -6.50 -8.11 31.20
CA GLY A 65 -7.80 -8.37 31.84
C GLY A 65 -9.00 -8.59 30.90
N ILE A 66 -8.93 -8.23 29.61
CA ILE A 66 -10.05 -8.48 28.68
C ILE A 66 -9.77 -9.71 27.82
N SER A 67 -10.39 -10.83 28.17
CA SER A 67 -10.51 -12.01 27.31
C SER A 67 -11.68 -11.81 26.36
N LEU A 68 -11.44 -11.83 25.05
CA LEU A 68 -12.53 -12.03 24.08
C LEU A 68 -12.75 -13.54 23.96
N GLU A 69 -13.81 -14.03 24.61
CA GLU A 69 -14.37 -15.35 24.28
C GLU A 69 -15.02 -15.24 22.89
N ILE A 70 -14.52 -16.03 21.94
CA ILE A 70 -15.14 -16.26 20.63
C ILE A 70 -15.95 -17.55 20.72
#